data_AF-A0AB73FZD9-F1
#
_entry.id   AF-A0AB73FZD9-F1
#
_cell.length_a   1.000
_cell.length_b   1.000
_cell.length_c   1.000
_cell.angle_alpha   90.00
_cell.angle_beta   90.00
_cell.angle_gamma   90.00
#
_symmetry.space_group_name_H-M   'P 1'
#
loop_
_entity.id
_entity.type
_entity.pdbx_description
1 polymer ?
#
loop_
_entity_poly.entity_id
_entity_poly.type
_entity_poly.pdbx_seq_one_letter_code
_entity_poly.pdbx_strand_id
1 'polypeptide(L)'
;MLDDAQPRRAIGTGGVAVLLGFPHIRVIALPWQDWAIRPSDFDGFAREMFVEQYGAQSGQWDISVEQAAYGRARVAVAVDPGFLSEVSAILTTARLRMLTCRPLLLEAERRYRKRLPNDCLFSLAEPASVSCLDRSDGEWRRAVTLSRVARMSLEETLNAAQMMAGVLHARTLVVSDDAPEGSTLPDQPIEWLGSAHPWLDPRMP
;
A
#
# COMPACT_ATOMS: atom_id res chain seq x y z
N MET A 1 -60.68 -0.29 2.56
CA MET A 1 -60.08 -0.20 3.90
C MET A 1 -58.64 -0.61 3.73
N LEU A 2 -57.75 0.33 4.05
CA LEU A 2 -56.31 0.41 3.79
C LEU A 2 -55.53 -0.92 3.69
N ASP A 3 -54.86 -1.04 2.54
CA ASP A 3 -53.53 -1.62 2.33
C ASP A 3 -52.55 -1.20 3.46
N ASP A 4 -51.64 -2.06 3.91
CA ASP A 4 -50.38 -2.26 3.19
C ASP A 4 -49.32 -2.98 4.04
N ALA A 5 -48.46 -3.68 3.31
CA ALA A 5 -47.04 -3.87 3.56
C ALA A 5 -46.60 -4.52 4.87
N GLN A 6 -46.55 -5.85 4.79
CA GLN A 6 -45.49 -6.64 5.44
C GLN A 6 -44.11 -6.02 5.10
N PRO A 7 -43.18 -5.88 6.06
CA PRO A 7 -41.90 -5.25 5.80
C PRO A 7 -41.12 -6.10 4.80
N ARG A 8 -41.06 -5.64 3.54
CA ARG A 8 -40.08 -6.10 2.57
C ARG A 8 -38.72 -5.85 3.19
N ARG A 9 -38.03 -6.91 3.63
CA ARG A 9 -36.58 -6.86 3.83
C ARG A 9 -35.99 -6.40 2.50
N ALA A 10 -35.66 -5.12 2.40
CA ALA A 10 -34.75 -4.64 1.38
C ALA A 10 -33.46 -5.44 1.60
N ILE A 11 -33.21 -6.42 0.72
CA ILE A 11 -31.93 -7.11 0.67
C ILE A 11 -30.96 -6.03 0.20
N GLY A 12 -30.36 -5.32 1.17
CA GLY A 12 -29.32 -4.34 0.88
C GLY A 12 -28.24 -5.03 0.06
N THR A 13 -27.74 -4.34 -0.96
CA THR A 13 -26.58 -4.82 -1.71
C THR A 13 -25.43 -5.07 -0.74
N GLY A 14 -24.83 -6.25 -0.81
CA GLY A 14 -23.68 -6.60 0.02
C GLY A 14 -22.54 -5.60 -0.20
N GLY A 15 -21.69 -5.39 0.80
CA GLY A 15 -20.53 -4.52 0.69
C GLY A 15 -19.24 -5.32 0.58
N VAL A 16 -18.30 -4.87 -0.24
CA VAL A 16 -16.96 -5.45 -0.38
C VAL A 16 -15.91 -4.40 -0.09
N ALA A 17 -14.90 -4.80 0.66
CA ALA A 17 -13.67 -4.02 0.82
C ALA A 17 -12.61 -4.57 -0.15
N VAL A 18 -11.97 -3.67 -0.88
CA VAL A 18 -10.99 -3.99 -1.92
C VAL A 18 -9.59 -3.63 -1.42
N LEU A 19 -8.67 -4.57 -1.55
CA LEU A 19 -7.23 -4.36 -1.34
C LEU A 19 -6.55 -4.35 -2.70
N LEU A 20 -5.75 -3.33 -2.97
CA LEU A 20 -5.00 -3.18 -4.22
C LEU A 20 -3.51 -3.35 -3.97
N GLY A 21 -2.90 -4.27 -4.70
CA GLY A 21 -1.46 -4.51 -4.73
C GLY A 21 -0.85 -4.22 -6.10
N PHE A 22 0.36 -4.71 -6.32
CA PHE A 22 1.01 -4.64 -7.62
C PHE A 22 0.24 -5.45 -8.68
N PRO A 23 0.16 -4.99 -9.94
CA PRO A 23 0.75 -3.79 -10.51
C PRO A 23 -0.20 -2.58 -10.52
N HIS A 24 -1.29 -2.59 -9.76
CA HIS A 24 -2.39 -1.63 -9.93
C HIS A 24 -2.19 -0.32 -9.18
N ILE A 25 -1.29 -0.29 -8.19
CA ILE A 25 -0.96 0.93 -7.45
C ILE A 25 0.47 1.41 -7.74
N ARG A 26 0.69 2.71 -7.57
CA ARG A 26 2.02 3.34 -7.47
C ARG A 26 2.10 4.08 -6.15
N VAL A 27 3.25 4.03 -5.50
CA VAL A 27 3.44 4.60 -4.16
C VAL A 27 4.66 5.49 -4.17
N ILE A 28 4.54 6.66 -3.57
CA ILE A 28 5.65 7.61 -3.38
C ILE A 28 5.66 8.11 -1.93
N ALA A 29 6.86 8.36 -1.39
CA ALA A 29 6.99 9.12 -0.16
C ALA A 29 6.98 10.61 -0.51
N LEU A 30 6.19 11.39 0.24
CA LEU A 30 6.13 12.83 0.10
C LEU A 30 6.87 13.48 1.28
N PRO A 31 8.00 14.15 1.04
CA PRO A 31 8.67 14.89 2.10
C PRO A 31 7.76 16.01 2.61
N TRP A 32 7.94 16.37 3.89
CA TRP A 32 7.32 17.58 4.43
C TRP A 32 7.79 18.80 3.65
N GLN A 33 6.88 19.76 3.46
CA GLN A 33 7.14 21.04 2.82
C GLN A 33 6.59 22.15 3.70
N ASP A 34 7.39 23.16 4.04
CA ASP A 34 6.96 24.25 4.93
C ASP A 34 5.81 25.08 4.36
N TRP A 35 5.67 25.11 3.03
CA TRP A 35 4.57 25.77 2.34
C TRP A 35 3.26 24.97 2.35
N ALA A 36 3.31 23.66 2.62
CA ALA A 36 2.15 22.78 2.58
C ALA A 36 1.42 22.77 3.94
N ILE A 37 0.50 23.71 4.11
CA ILE A 37 -0.20 23.95 5.38
C ILE A 37 -1.54 23.19 5.41
N ARG A 38 -2.18 23.04 4.26
CA ARG A 38 -3.50 22.39 4.11
C ARG A 38 -3.34 21.00 3.50
N PRO A 39 -4.25 20.05 3.80
CA PRO A 39 -4.25 18.74 3.15
C PRO A 39 -4.24 18.82 1.62
N SER A 40 -4.98 19.78 1.03
CA SER A 40 -5.03 20.01 -0.42
C SER A 40 -3.70 20.40 -1.04
N ASP A 41 -2.80 21.01 -0.27
CA ASP A 41 -1.47 21.41 -0.76
C ASP A 41 -0.62 20.17 -1.06
N PHE A 42 -0.81 19.10 -0.28
CA PHE A 42 -0.18 17.81 -0.52
C PHE A 42 -0.75 17.08 -1.73
N ASP A 43 -2.02 17.27 -2.09
CA ASP A 43 -2.60 16.62 -3.27
C ASP A 43 -1.98 17.15 -4.57
N GLY A 44 -1.78 18.48 -4.66
CA GLY A 44 -1.08 19.12 -5.77
C GLY A 44 0.38 18.67 -5.86
N PHE A 45 1.09 18.70 -4.72
CA PHE A 45 2.47 18.22 -4.64
C PHE A 45 2.60 16.75 -5.05
N ALA A 46 1.70 15.89 -4.56
CA ALA A 46 1.68 14.47 -4.92
C ALA A 46 1.54 14.28 -6.42
N ARG A 47 0.63 15.03 -7.06
CA ARG A 47 0.40 14.95 -8.50
C ARG A 47 1.63 15.33 -9.31
N GLU A 48 2.32 16.40 -8.92
CA GLU A 48 3.59 16.80 -9.56
C GLU A 48 4.68 15.72 -9.40
N MET A 49 4.85 15.19 -8.20
CA MET A 49 5.80 14.11 -7.92
C MET A 49 5.49 12.83 -8.72
N PHE A 50 4.21 12.45 -8.85
CA PHE A 50 3.82 11.33 -9.70
C PHE A 50 4.11 11.59 -11.17
N VAL A 51 3.91 12.82 -11.66
CA VAL A 51 4.25 13.20 -13.05
C VAL A 51 5.74 13.15 -13.30
N GLU A 52 6.55 13.62 -12.34
CA GLU A 52 8.01 13.55 -12.42
C GLU A 52 8.50 12.10 -12.46
N GLN A 53 7.97 11.23 -11.60
CA GLN A 53 8.45 9.86 -11.48
C GLN A 53 7.89 8.90 -12.53
N TYR A 54 6.64 9.09 -12.99
CA TYR A 54 5.93 8.16 -13.88
C TYR A 54 5.50 8.77 -15.22
N GLY A 55 5.81 10.05 -15.47
CA GLY A 55 5.50 10.76 -16.70
C GLY A 55 4.11 11.42 -16.73
N ALA A 56 3.87 12.28 -17.72
CA ALA A 56 2.70 13.18 -17.78
C ALA A 56 1.33 12.50 -17.65
N GLN A 57 1.19 11.23 -18.06
CA GLN A 57 -0.08 10.50 -17.96
C GLN A 57 -0.52 10.25 -16.51
N SER A 58 0.43 10.14 -15.57
CA SER A 58 0.12 9.95 -14.15
C SER A 58 -0.55 11.17 -13.51
N GLY A 59 -0.47 12.34 -14.17
CA GLY A 59 -1.18 13.55 -13.77
C GLY A 59 -2.70 13.42 -13.85
N GLN A 60 -3.24 12.35 -14.43
CA GLN A 60 -4.67 12.02 -14.47
C GLN A 60 -5.05 10.86 -13.55
N TRP A 61 -4.11 10.32 -12.78
CA TRP A 61 -4.40 9.24 -11.84
C TRP A 61 -5.22 9.72 -10.65
N ASP A 62 -5.98 8.79 -10.07
CA ASP A 62 -6.63 9.00 -8.79
C ASP A 62 -5.56 8.86 -7.70
N ILE A 63 -5.31 9.97 -7.00
CA ILE A 63 -4.26 10.07 -5.98
C ILE A 63 -4.90 10.22 -4.61
N SER A 64 -4.38 9.47 -3.64
CA SER A 64 -4.72 9.59 -2.23
C SER A 64 -3.45 9.77 -1.41
N VAL A 65 -3.45 10.78 -0.53
CA VAL A 65 -2.34 11.06 0.37
C VAL A 65 -2.72 10.66 1.80
N GLU A 66 -1.90 9.82 2.44
CA GLU A 66 -2.11 9.48 3.84
C GLU A 66 -2.00 10.72 4.74
N GLN A 67 -2.84 10.75 5.77
CA GLN A 67 -2.79 11.82 6.76
C GLN A 67 -1.60 11.61 7.70
N ALA A 68 -0.86 12.68 7.95
CA ALA A 68 0.20 12.74 8.96
C ALA A 68 0.08 14.01 9.79
N ALA A 69 0.74 14.03 10.95
CA ALA A 69 0.87 15.22 11.77
C ALA A 69 1.66 16.32 11.03
N TYR A 70 1.48 17.57 11.44
CA TYR A 70 2.25 18.71 10.93
C TYR A 70 3.76 18.46 11.04
N GLY A 71 4.52 18.89 10.04
CA GLY A 71 5.98 18.71 10.02
C GLY A 71 6.46 17.31 9.65
N ARG A 72 5.56 16.39 9.28
CA ARG A 72 5.92 14.99 8.99
C ARG A 72 5.75 14.66 7.51
N ALA A 73 6.66 13.83 7.01
CA ALA A 73 6.53 13.19 5.71
C ALA A 73 5.27 12.33 5.62
N ARG A 74 4.74 12.17 4.40
CA ARG A 74 3.55 11.41 4.07
C ARG A 74 3.85 10.32 3.05
N VAL A 75 2.89 9.45 2.81
CA VAL A 75 2.93 8.51 1.70
C VAL A 75 1.71 8.79 0.83
N ALA A 76 1.92 8.85 -0.48
CA ALA A 76 0.85 8.98 -1.45
C ALA A 76 0.77 7.75 -2.35
N VAL A 77 -0.44 7.41 -2.74
CA VAL A 77 -0.74 6.29 -3.62
C VAL A 77 -1.55 6.79 -4.79
N ALA A 78 -1.18 6.34 -5.98
CA ALA A 78 -1.91 6.59 -7.21
C ALA A 78 -2.39 5.29 -7.83
N VAL A 79 -3.53 5.36 -8.52
CA VAL A 79 -4.13 4.27 -9.26
C VAL A 79 -4.75 4.81 -10.55
N ASP A 80 -4.72 3.98 -11.59
CA ASP A 80 -5.38 4.30 -12.85
C ASP A 80 -6.91 4.37 -12.64
N PRO A 81 -7.58 5.49 -13.02
CA PRO A 81 -9.01 5.66 -12.80
C PRO A 81 -9.85 4.70 -13.66
N GLY A 82 -9.34 4.27 -14.81
CA GLY A 82 -9.97 3.24 -15.65
C GLY A 82 -10.04 1.91 -14.92
N PHE A 83 -8.95 1.50 -14.27
CA PHE A 83 -8.93 0.29 -13.45
C PHE A 83 -9.93 0.36 -12.28
N LEU A 84 -10.00 1.47 -11.55
CA LEU A 84 -11.00 1.62 -10.48
C LEU A 84 -12.43 1.57 -11.02
N SER A 85 -12.66 2.14 -12.19
CA SER A 85 -13.96 2.11 -12.87
C SER A 85 -14.36 0.68 -13.25
N GLU A 86 -13.43 -0.13 -13.74
CA GLU A 86 -13.65 -1.54 -14.04
C GLU A 86 -13.99 -2.36 -12.79
N VAL A 87 -13.24 -2.17 -11.69
CA VAL A 87 -13.56 -2.83 -10.41
C VAL A 87 -14.96 -2.43 -9.93
N SER A 88 -15.31 -1.15 -10.02
CA SER A 88 -16.65 -0.66 -9.65
C SER A 88 -17.76 -1.27 -10.51
N ALA A 89 -17.52 -1.42 -11.82
CA ALA A 89 -18.48 -2.04 -12.75
C ALA A 89 -18.71 -3.53 -12.45
N ILE A 90 -17.65 -4.28 -12.12
CA ILE A 90 -17.75 -5.68 -11.70
C ILE A 90 -18.61 -5.81 -10.44
N LEU A 91 -18.34 -5.00 -9.42
CA LEU A 91 -19.12 -5.01 -8.18
C LEU A 91 -20.57 -4.63 -8.42
N THR A 92 -20.82 -3.61 -9.25
CA THR A 92 -22.18 -3.18 -9.62
C THR A 92 -22.96 -4.31 -10.31
N THR A 93 -22.32 -5.03 -11.24
CA THR A 93 -22.91 -6.19 -11.93
C THR A 93 -23.26 -7.30 -10.95
N ALA A 94 -22.43 -7.51 -9.93
CA ALA A 94 -22.67 -8.45 -8.83
C ALA A 94 -23.65 -7.93 -7.76
N ARG A 95 -24.22 -6.73 -7.93
CA ARG A 95 -25.06 -6.05 -6.92
C ARG A 95 -24.34 -5.88 -5.58
N LEU A 96 -23.06 -5.54 -5.63
CA LEU A 96 -22.21 -5.24 -4.49
C LEU A 96 -21.78 -3.78 -4.51
N ARG A 97 -21.59 -3.18 -3.33
CA ARG A 97 -21.02 -1.83 -3.17
C ARG A 97 -19.56 -1.93 -2.75
N MET A 98 -18.69 -1.14 -3.37
CA MET A 98 -17.33 -0.92 -2.86
C MET A 98 -17.40 -0.08 -1.58
N LEU A 99 -17.07 -0.68 -0.44
CA LEU A 99 -17.07 0.01 0.87
C LEU A 99 -15.77 0.78 1.07
N THR A 100 -14.65 0.16 0.72
CA THR A 100 -13.31 0.71 0.84
C THR A 100 -12.45 0.20 -0.30
N CYS A 101 -11.48 1.02 -0.72
CA CYS A 101 -10.41 0.62 -1.62
C CYS A 101 -9.10 1.07 -0.97
N ARG A 102 -8.23 0.13 -0.60
CA ARG A 102 -7.04 0.40 0.22
C ARG A 102 -5.79 -0.21 -0.41
N PRO A 103 -4.65 0.51 -0.42
CA PRO A 103 -3.38 -0.04 -0.88
C PRO A 103 -2.87 -1.10 0.09
N LEU A 104 -2.55 -2.30 -0.41
CA LEU A 104 -2.14 -3.43 0.41
C LEU A 104 -0.88 -3.13 1.24
N LEU A 105 0.09 -2.42 0.63
CA LEU A 105 1.31 -1.97 1.31
C LEU A 105 1.01 -1.09 2.54
N LEU A 106 0.03 -0.19 2.43
CA LEU A 106 -0.33 0.71 3.53
C LEU A 106 -1.17 0.02 4.60
N GLU A 107 -1.98 -0.97 4.24
CA GLU A 107 -2.67 -1.81 5.22
C GLU A 107 -1.68 -2.69 6.01
N ALA A 108 -0.69 -3.26 5.32
CA ALA A 108 0.42 -3.96 5.95
C ALA A 108 1.22 -3.03 6.89
N GLU A 109 1.56 -1.82 6.43
CA GLU A 109 2.25 -0.82 7.26
C GLU A 109 1.43 -0.50 8.50
N ARG A 110 0.15 -0.18 8.34
CA ARG A 110 -0.76 0.15 9.44
C ARG A 110 -0.84 -0.97 10.47
N ARG A 111 -0.87 -2.23 10.02
CA ARG A 111 -0.90 -3.41 10.88
C ARG A 111 0.38 -3.55 11.71
N TYR A 112 1.54 -3.32 11.12
CA TYR A 112 2.84 -3.54 11.78
C TYR A 112 3.52 -2.28 12.30
N ARG A 113 2.92 -1.09 12.13
CA ARG A 113 3.50 0.23 12.48
C ARG A 113 4.17 0.28 13.84
N LYS A 114 3.57 -0.34 14.86
CA LYS A 114 4.10 -0.34 16.24
C LYS A 114 5.38 -1.17 16.41
N ARG A 115 5.70 -2.04 15.47
CA ARG A 115 6.91 -2.88 15.45
C ARG A 115 8.02 -2.27 14.58
N LEU A 116 7.74 -1.23 13.80
CA LEU A 116 8.71 -0.66 12.87
C LEU A 116 9.76 0.18 13.63
N PRO A 117 11.06 -0.11 13.46
CA PRO A 117 12.14 0.75 13.92
C PRO A 117 12.08 2.15 13.29
N ASN A 118 12.86 3.09 13.82
CA ASN A 118 13.00 4.42 13.21
C ASN A 118 13.80 4.36 11.90
N ASP A 119 14.74 3.42 11.80
CA ASP A 119 15.59 3.20 10.64
C ASP A 119 15.41 1.77 10.15
N CYS A 120 14.66 1.62 9.06
CA CYS A 120 14.39 0.33 8.46
C CYS A 120 13.88 0.44 7.03
N LEU A 121 14.03 -0.64 6.28
CA LEU A 121 13.25 -0.89 5.08
C LEU A 121 12.01 -1.72 5.43
N PHE A 122 10.82 -1.18 5.25
CA PHE A 122 9.57 -1.94 5.37
C PHE A 122 9.12 -2.40 3.99
N SER A 123 8.96 -3.71 3.80
CA SER A 123 8.74 -4.29 2.47
C SER A 123 7.53 -5.20 2.43
N LEU A 124 6.67 -5.01 1.45
CA LEU A 124 5.64 -5.96 1.03
C LEU A 124 6.17 -6.79 -0.13
N ALA A 125 6.35 -8.08 0.07
CA ALA A 125 6.72 -9.04 -0.97
C ALA A 125 5.45 -9.73 -1.51
N GLU A 126 5.07 -9.35 -2.72
CA GLU A 126 4.03 -10.01 -3.52
C GLU A 126 4.69 -11.03 -4.47
N PRO A 127 3.96 -11.98 -5.08
CA PRO A 127 4.54 -12.96 -5.98
C PRO A 127 5.34 -12.34 -7.14
N ALA A 128 4.84 -11.25 -7.71
CA ALA A 128 5.42 -10.58 -8.88
C ALA A 128 6.21 -9.30 -8.55
N SER A 129 6.24 -8.83 -7.30
CA SER A 129 6.93 -7.59 -6.95
C SER A 129 7.36 -7.52 -5.49
N VAL A 130 8.26 -6.58 -5.20
CA VAL A 130 8.52 -6.11 -3.84
C VAL A 130 8.31 -4.60 -3.82
N SER A 131 7.40 -4.14 -2.97
CA SER A 131 7.18 -2.73 -2.71
C SER A 131 7.75 -2.38 -1.33
N CYS A 132 8.62 -1.38 -1.27
CA CYS A 132 9.37 -0.99 -0.08
C CYS A 132 9.07 0.46 0.30
N LEU A 133 8.97 0.72 1.60
CA LEU A 133 8.96 2.04 2.22
C LEU A 133 10.24 2.19 3.05
N ASP A 134 11.05 3.17 2.66
CA ASP A 134 12.27 3.56 3.34
C ASP A 134 11.94 4.45 4.54
N ARG A 135 12.28 3.99 5.74
CA ARG A 135 12.10 4.74 6.99
C ARG A 135 13.45 5.17 7.52
N SER A 136 13.65 6.46 7.73
CA SER A 136 14.87 6.99 8.36
C SER A 136 14.53 8.11 9.33
N ASP A 137 15.09 8.06 10.53
CA ASP A 137 14.74 8.94 11.64
C ASP A 137 13.22 8.96 11.93
N GLY A 138 12.58 7.79 11.77
CA GLY A 138 11.14 7.64 12.01
C GLY A 138 10.26 8.33 10.96
N GLU A 139 10.80 8.72 9.81
CA GLU A 139 10.06 9.33 8.70
C GLU A 139 10.16 8.49 7.43
N TRP A 140 9.09 8.50 6.64
CA TRP A 140 9.11 7.93 5.30
C TRP A 140 9.92 8.84 4.39
N ARG A 141 11.00 8.33 3.81
CA ARG A 141 11.89 9.09 2.93
C ARG A 141 11.67 8.75 1.47
N ARG A 142 11.46 7.47 1.16
CA ARG A 142 11.31 6.96 -0.22
C ARG A 142 10.34 5.80 -0.26
N ALA A 143 9.73 5.60 -1.43
CA ALA A 143 9.01 4.39 -1.75
C ALA A 143 9.57 3.82 -3.06
N VAL A 144 9.76 2.52 -3.10
CA VAL A 144 10.38 1.82 -4.24
C VAL A 144 9.61 0.55 -4.50
N THR A 145 9.16 0.34 -5.74
CA THR A 145 8.58 -0.93 -6.17
C THR A 145 9.42 -1.54 -7.27
N LEU A 146 9.81 -2.79 -7.09
CA LEU A 146 10.55 -3.59 -8.05
C LEU A 146 9.77 -4.83 -8.45
N SER A 147 9.69 -5.09 -9.76
CA SER A 147 9.20 -6.37 -10.26
C SER A 147 10.16 -7.49 -9.86
N ARG A 148 9.62 -8.61 -9.40
CA ARG A 148 10.38 -9.82 -9.13
C ARG A 148 10.64 -10.55 -10.42
N VAL A 149 11.89 -10.94 -10.63
CA VAL A 149 12.28 -11.80 -11.75
C VAL A 149 12.55 -13.18 -11.19
N ALA A 150 12.01 -14.24 -11.80
CA ALA A 150 12.06 -15.62 -11.27
C ALA A 150 13.47 -16.13 -10.93
N ARG A 151 14.51 -15.56 -11.57
CA ARG A 151 15.93 -15.88 -11.34
C ARG A 151 16.55 -15.20 -10.12
N MET A 152 15.89 -14.21 -9.53
CA MET A 152 16.37 -13.49 -8.35
C MET A 152 15.64 -13.98 -7.11
N SER A 153 16.41 -14.26 -6.06
CA SER A 153 15.90 -14.46 -4.72
C SER A 153 15.23 -13.18 -4.19
N LEU A 154 14.41 -13.34 -3.15
CA LEU A 154 13.79 -12.20 -2.47
C LEU A 154 14.85 -11.28 -1.85
N GLU A 155 15.90 -11.85 -1.26
CA GLU A 155 17.00 -11.08 -0.66
C GLU A 155 17.72 -10.22 -1.71
N GLU A 156 18.06 -10.77 -2.88
CA GLU A 156 18.65 -10.00 -3.97
C GLU A 156 17.72 -8.88 -4.46
N THR A 157 16.42 -9.13 -4.51
CA THR A 157 15.43 -8.11 -4.90
C THR A 157 15.33 -7.00 -3.85
N LEU A 158 15.37 -7.34 -2.57
CA LEU A 158 15.38 -6.37 -1.46
C LEU A 158 16.67 -5.54 -1.46
N ASN A 159 17.83 -6.16 -1.69
CA ASN A 159 19.10 -5.46 -1.80
C ASN A 159 19.09 -4.48 -2.97
N ALA A 160 18.54 -4.88 -4.13
CA ALA A 160 18.35 -3.98 -5.27
C ALA A 160 17.40 -2.82 -4.91
N ALA A 161 16.31 -3.08 -4.18
CA ALA A 161 15.39 -2.03 -3.73
C ALA A 161 16.08 -1.01 -2.81
N GLN A 162 16.93 -1.46 -1.88
CA GLN A 162 17.74 -0.60 -1.03
C GLN A 162 18.75 0.24 -1.82
N MET A 163 19.40 -0.35 -2.82
CA MET A 163 20.30 0.39 -3.71
C MET A 163 19.57 1.48 -4.50
N MET A 164 18.37 1.21 -5.00
CA MET A 164 17.56 2.23 -5.69
C MET A 164 17.01 3.29 -4.75
N ALA A 165 16.69 2.90 -3.51
CA ALA A 165 16.41 3.87 -2.47
C ALA A 165 17.67 4.73 -2.23
N GLY A 166 18.86 4.16 -2.28
CA GLY A 166 20.13 4.86 -2.04
C GLY A 166 20.51 4.86 -0.55
N VAL A 167 19.88 4.00 0.25
CA VAL A 167 20.21 3.76 1.67
C VAL A 167 20.19 2.25 1.91
N LEU A 168 21.24 1.76 2.57
CA LEU A 168 21.33 0.39 3.06
C LEU A 168 20.93 0.38 4.54
N HIS A 169 19.85 -0.32 4.86
CA HIS A 169 19.38 -0.51 6.22
C HIS A 169 19.95 -1.77 6.83
N ALA A 170 20.34 -1.68 8.11
CA ALA A 170 20.68 -2.86 8.90
C ALA A 170 19.47 -3.76 9.18
N ARG A 171 18.25 -3.20 9.10
CA ARG A 171 16.99 -3.92 9.36
C ARG A 171 16.04 -3.79 8.18
N THR A 172 15.74 -4.94 7.58
CA THR A 172 14.70 -5.06 6.56
C THR A 172 13.55 -5.89 7.13
N LEU A 173 12.34 -5.32 7.18
CA LEU A 173 11.16 -6.00 7.67
C LEU A 173 10.29 -6.39 6.47
N VAL A 174 9.99 -7.67 6.35
CA VAL A 174 9.25 -8.23 5.22
C VAL A 174 7.89 -8.72 5.65
N VAL A 175 6.88 -8.26 4.94
CA VAL A 175 5.51 -8.75 4.98
C VAL A 175 5.27 -9.54 3.70
N SER A 176 4.76 -10.76 3.83
CA SER A 176 4.40 -11.59 2.70
C SER A 176 3.39 -12.63 3.13
N ASP A 177 2.48 -12.98 2.22
CA ASP A 177 1.49 -14.02 2.47
C ASP A 177 2.10 -15.43 2.28
N ASP A 178 3.22 -15.53 1.55
CA ASP A 178 3.95 -16.77 1.27
C ASP A 178 5.23 -16.93 2.12
N ALA A 179 5.27 -16.36 3.33
CA ALA A 179 6.47 -16.40 4.16
C ALA A 179 6.90 -17.86 4.46
N PRO A 180 8.18 -18.22 4.25
CA PRO A 180 8.65 -19.58 4.52
C PRO A 180 8.50 -19.94 5.99
N GLU A 181 8.13 -21.19 6.29
CA GLU A 181 7.99 -21.69 7.65
C GLU A 181 9.32 -21.56 8.42
N GLY A 182 9.28 -21.06 9.66
CA GLY A 182 10.48 -20.90 10.51
C GLY A 182 11.29 -19.61 10.29
N SER A 183 10.80 -18.67 9.48
CA SER A 183 11.49 -17.42 9.11
C SER A 183 11.53 -16.31 10.18
N THR A 184 11.10 -16.62 11.40
CA THR A 184 11.07 -15.68 12.55
C THR A 184 12.19 -15.97 13.55
N LEU A 185 13.43 -15.94 13.06
CA LEU A 185 14.60 -15.95 13.95
C LEU A 185 15.00 -14.51 14.28
N PRO A 186 15.14 -14.12 15.56
CA PRO A 186 15.71 -12.83 15.93
C PRO A 186 17.17 -12.73 15.43
N ASP A 187 17.60 -11.52 15.09
CA ASP A 187 18.96 -11.16 14.59
C ASP A 187 19.31 -11.54 13.14
N GLN A 188 18.34 -11.87 12.29
CA GLN A 188 18.56 -11.86 10.84
C GLN A 188 18.42 -10.44 10.26
N PRO A 189 19.19 -10.08 9.22
CA PRO A 189 19.05 -8.77 8.55
C PRO A 189 17.66 -8.59 7.92
N ILE A 190 16.95 -9.69 7.67
CA ILE A 190 15.57 -9.74 7.19
C ILE A 190 14.69 -10.33 8.30
N GLU A 191 13.78 -9.52 8.84
CA GLU A 191 12.75 -9.94 9.81
C GLU A 191 11.41 -10.15 9.10
N TRP A 192 10.81 -11.33 9.25
CA TRP A 192 9.48 -11.62 8.71
C TRP A 192 8.38 -11.25 9.70
N LEU A 193 7.47 -10.37 9.27
CA LEU A 193 6.42 -9.81 10.12
C LEU A 193 5.13 -10.64 10.12
N GLY A 194 4.82 -11.32 9.00
CA GLY A 194 3.60 -12.09 8.77
C GLY A 194 2.91 -11.70 7.45
N SER A 195 1.62 -12.04 7.34
CA SER A 195 0.79 -11.70 6.17
C SER A 195 0.46 -10.21 6.11
N ALA A 196 0.12 -9.74 4.91
CA ALA A 196 -0.18 -8.33 4.65
C ALA A 196 -1.51 -7.88 5.24
N HIS A 197 -2.48 -8.78 5.27
CA HIS A 197 -3.79 -8.54 5.84
C HIS A 197 -4.30 -9.82 6.52
N PRO A 198 -5.12 -9.73 7.58
CA PRO A 198 -5.76 -10.91 8.19
C PRO A 198 -6.45 -11.85 7.19
N TRP A 199 -7.06 -11.30 6.14
CA TRP A 199 -7.73 -12.09 5.09
C TRP A 199 -6.78 -12.93 4.23
N LEU A 200 -5.49 -12.61 4.26
CA LEU A 200 -4.43 -13.28 3.51
C LEU A 200 -3.55 -14.14 4.42
N ASP A 201 -3.89 -14.22 5.72
CA ASP A 201 -3.18 -15.13 6.63
C ASP A 201 -3.68 -16.56 6.39
N PRO A 202 -2.85 -17.48 5.86
CA PRO A 202 -3.26 -18.86 5.63
C PRO A 202 -3.58 -19.61 6.94
N ARG A 203 -3.28 -19.01 8.10
CA ARG A 203 -3.53 -19.56 9.43
C ARG A 203 -4.86 -19.09 10.02
N MET A 204 -5.58 -18.18 9.36
CA MET A 204 -6.94 -17.82 9.76
C MET A 204 -7.95 -18.76 9.07
N PRO A 205 -8.92 -19.33 9.83
CA PRO A 205 -9.93 -20.24 9.30
C PRO A 205 -11.02 -19.54 8.47
#